data_AF-A0A2G9RGG9-F1
#
_entry.id   AF-A0A2G9RGG9-F1
#
_cell.length_a   1.000
_cell.length_b   1.000
_cell.length_c   1.000
_cell.angle_alpha   90.00
_cell.angle_beta   90.00
_cell.angle_gamma   90.00
#
_symmetry.space_group_name_H-M   'P 1'
#
loop_
_entity.id
_entity.type
_entity.pdbx_description
1 polymer ?
#
loop_
_entity_poly.entity_id
_entity_poly.type
_entity_poly.pdbx_seq_one_letter_code
_entity_poly.pdbx_strand_id
1 'polypeptide(L)' 'TPNEKLLGRLVKEKKYSNSYDMFMRGEEILSGAQRVHDAQLLTERAQHHAIDLEKIKAYIDSFRYGAPPHAGGGIGN' A
#
# COMPACT_ATOMS: atom_id res chain seq x y z
N THR A 1 16.71 -13.53 0.88
CA THR A 1 16.14 -14.90 0.92
C THR A 1 15.28 -15.17 -0.32
N PRO A 2 14.93 -16.42 -0.66
CA PRO A 2 14.01 -16.71 -1.77
C PRO A 2 12.68 -15.93 -1.68
N ASN A 3 12.24 -15.59 -0.46
CA ASN A 3 11.03 -14.81 -0.20
C ASN A 3 11.16 -13.32 -0.61
N GLU A 4 12.34 -12.71 -0.48
CA GLU A 4 12.56 -11.32 -0.93
C GLU A 4 12.50 -11.18 -2.46
N LYS A 5 12.95 -12.21 -3.20
CA LYS A 5 12.86 -12.23 -4.67
C LYS A 5 11.43 -12.40 -5.18
N LEU A 6 10.56 -13.07 -4.43
CA LEU A 6 9.13 -13.25 -4.77
C LEU A 6 8.34 -11.95 -4.55
N LEU A 7 8.58 -11.26 -3.43
CA LEU A 7 7.99 -9.93 -3.15
C LEU A 7 8.37 -8.89 -4.20
N GLY A 8 9.64 -8.86 -4.63
CA GLY A 8 10.09 -8.00 -5.73
C GLY A 8 9.53 -8.37 -7.11
N ARG A 9 8.94 -9.56 -7.27
CA ARG A 9 8.40 -10.06 -8.55
C ARG A 9 6.94 -9.67 -8.77
N LEU A 10 6.13 -9.56 -7.71
CA LEU A 10 4.71 -9.18 -7.82
C LEU A 10 4.54 -7.71 -8.25
N VAL A 11 5.43 -6.82 -7.80
CA VAL A 11 5.49 -5.41 -8.25
C VAL A 11 6.00 -5.28 -9.69
N LYS A 12 6.55 -6.34 -10.28
CA LYS A 12 7.18 -6.30 -11.60
C LYS A 12 6.17 -6.18 -12.74
N GLU A 13 4.90 -6.49 -12.50
CA GLU A 13 3.80 -6.24 -13.43
C GLU A 13 2.96 -5.05 -12.97
N LYS A 14 3.04 -3.93 -13.70
CA LYS A 14 2.37 -2.64 -13.39
C LYS A 14 0.84 -2.69 -13.24
N LYS A 15 0.21 -3.84 -13.49
CA LYS A 15 -1.24 -4.05 -13.39
C LYS A 15 -1.69 -4.57 -12.02
N TYR A 16 -0.79 -5.15 -11.23
CA TYR A 16 -1.12 -5.72 -9.94
C TYR A 16 -0.64 -4.83 -8.79
N SER A 17 -1.22 -5.06 -7.61
CA SER A 17 -0.81 -4.42 -6.37
C SER A 17 -0.50 -5.46 -5.31
N ASN A 18 0.30 -5.10 -4.31
CA ASN A 18 0.59 -5.95 -3.15
C ASN A 18 -0.54 -5.86 -2.11
N SER A 19 -1.79 -6.05 -2.56
CA SER A 19 -3.00 -6.13 -1.75
C SER A 19 -3.42 -7.59 -1.56
N TYR A 20 -4.21 -7.85 -0.53
CA TYR A 20 -4.74 -9.18 -0.24
C TYR A 20 -6.07 -9.05 0.50
N ASP A 21 -7.00 -9.96 0.19
CA ASP A 21 -8.29 -10.09 0.87
C ASP A 21 -8.37 -11.46 1.55
N MET A 22 -9.01 -11.52 2.72
CA MET A 22 -9.29 -12.76 3.44
C MET A 22 -10.79 -12.98 3.51
N PHE A 23 -11.20 -14.23 3.26
CA PHE A 23 -12.60 -14.62 3.24
C PHE A 23 -12.89 -15.65 4.32
N MET A 24 -14.03 -15.50 4.99
CA MET A 24 -14.59 -16.50 5.88
C MET A 24 -16.01 -16.83 5.40
N ARG A 25 -16.29 -18.12 5.17
CA ARG A 25 -17.61 -18.60 4.70
C ARG A 25 -18.11 -17.91 3.41
N GLY A 26 -17.20 -17.46 2.55
CA GLY A 26 -17.53 -16.81 1.28
C GLY A 26 -17.71 -15.30 1.38
N GLU A 27 -17.61 -14.71 2.58
CA GLU A 27 -17.68 -13.27 2.80
C GLU A 27 -16.29 -12.71 3.13
N GLU A 28 -16.00 -11.50 2.65
CA GLU A 28 -14.77 -10.79 2.98
C GLU A 28 -14.78 -10.40 4.46
N ILE A 29 -13.71 -10.73 5.17
CA ILE A 29 -13.52 -10.38 6.58
C ILE A 29 -12.35 -9.42 6.82
N LEU A 30 -11.45 -9.28 5.83
CA LEU A 30 -10.30 -8.37 5.88
C LEU A 30 -9.88 -8.02 4.46
N SER A 31 -9.63 -6.73 4.23
CA SER A 31 -8.88 -6.25 3.07
C SER A 31 -7.62 -5.50 3.53
N GLY A 32 -6.47 -5.92 3.03
CA GLY A 32 -5.14 -5.46 3.46
C GLY A 32 -4.23 -5.14 2.29
N ALA A 33 -3.16 -4.38 2.56
CA ALA A 33 -2.15 -4.09 1.56
C ALA A 33 -0.81 -3.69 2.18
N GLN A 34 0.27 -3.91 1.42
CA GLN A 34 1.52 -3.19 1.63
C GLN A 34 1.33 -1.71 1.33
N ARG A 35 1.84 -0.85 2.21
CA ARG A 35 1.70 0.61 2.10
C ARG A 35 2.88 1.20 1.35
N VAL A 36 2.61 2.28 0.62
CA VAL A 36 3.65 3.06 -0.06
C VAL A 36 4.39 3.87 0.99
N HIS A 37 5.65 3.52 1.22
CA HIS A 37 6.52 4.20 2.17
C HIS A 37 7.39 5.29 1.51
N ASP A 38 7.46 5.31 0.17
CA ASP A 38 8.16 6.33 -0.61
C ASP A 38 7.24 7.53 -0.87
N ALA A 39 7.67 8.73 -0.46
CA ALA A 39 6.86 9.94 -0.55
C ALA A 39 6.58 10.38 -2.01
N GLN A 40 7.50 10.12 -2.94
CA GLN A 40 7.32 10.48 -4.35
C GLN A 40 6.25 9.61 -4.99
N LEU A 41 6.38 8.29 -4.84
CA LEU A 41 5.39 7.32 -5.32
C LEU A 41 4.02 7.56 -4.69
N LEU A 42 3.96 7.90 -3.39
CA LEU A 42 2.70 8.22 -2.73
C LEU A 42 2.03 9.46 -3.35
N THR A 43 2.81 10.48 -3.67
CA THR A 43 2.33 11.70 -4.34
C THR A 43 1.82 11.39 -5.75
N GLU A 44 2.56 10.61 -6.54
CA GLU A 44 2.16 10.17 -7.88
C GLU A 44 0.83 9.40 -7.85
N ARG A 45 0.65 8.49 -6.88
CA ARG A 45 -0.59 7.73 -6.73
C ARG A 45 -1.74 8.62 -6.27
N ALA A 46 -1.51 9.59 -5.40
CA ALA A 46 -2.52 10.56 -4.99
C ALA A 46 -3.00 11.42 -6.18
N GLN A 47 -2.08 11.89 -7.01
CA GLN A 47 -2.41 12.62 -8.25
C GLN A 47 -3.19 11.74 -9.24
N HIS A 48 -2.77 10.49 -9.44
CA HIS A 48 -3.48 9.53 -10.29
C HIS A 48 -4.94 9.30 -9.83
N HIS A 49 -5.20 9.36 -8.53
CA HIS A 49 -6.54 9.24 -7.94
C HIS A 49 -7.25 10.60 -7.77
N ALA A 50 -6.72 11.67 -8.37
CA ALA A 50 -7.28 13.03 -8.31
C ALA A 50 -7.49 13.56 -6.88
N ILE A 51 -6.59 13.20 -5.95
CA ILE A 51 -6.60 13.70 -4.57
C ILE A 51 -5.88 15.05 -4.52
N ASP A 52 -6.50 16.02 -3.82
CA ASP A 52 -5.88 17.30 -3.53
C ASP A 52 -4.71 17.14 -2.54
N LEU A 53 -3.49 17.40 -3.03
CA LEU A 53 -2.26 17.21 -2.29
C LEU A 53 -2.14 18.12 -1.06
N GLU A 54 -2.75 19.30 -1.09
CA GLU A 54 -2.68 20.22 0.05
C GLU A 54 -3.40 19.65 1.28
N LYS A 55 -4.51 18.93 1.07
CA LYS A 55 -5.28 18.30 2.15
C LYS A 55 -4.55 17.14 2.82
N ILE A 56 -3.65 16.47 2.10
CA ILE A 56 -2.91 15.30 2.58
C ILE A 56 -1.40 15.58 2.76
N LYS A 57 -0.97 16.84 2.63
CA LYS A 57 0.44 17.24 2.67
C LYS A 57 1.13 16.78 3.95
N ALA A 58 0.50 17.00 5.10
CA ALA A 58 1.04 16.58 6.39
C ALA A 58 1.22 15.05 6.47
N TYR A 59 0.32 14.28 5.85
CA TYR A 59 0.43 12.83 5.78
C TYR A 59 1.62 12.42 4.91
N ILE A 60 1.75 12.96 3.70
CA ILE A 60 2.88 12.68 2.79
C ILE A 60 4.21 13.07 3.42
N ASP A 61 4.27 14.22 4.08
CA ASP A 61 5.49 14.74 4.72
C ASP A 61 6.00 13.80 5.82
N SER A 62 5.12 13.03 6.49
CA SER A 62 5.51 12.03 7.49
C SER A 62 6.38 10.89 6.93
N PHE A 63 6.29 10.60 5.63
CA PHE A 63 7.07 9.53 4.99
C PHE A 63 8.47 9.98 4.55
N ARG A 64 8.75 11.29 4.52
CA ARG A 64 10.02 11.85 4.02
C ARG A 64 11.23 11.59 4.91
N TYR A 65 11.00 11.28 6.18
CA TYR A 65 12.07 11.06 7.17
C TYR A 65 12.50 9.59 7.29
N GLY A 66 12.14 8.75 6.31
CA GLY A 66 12.52 7.34 6.27
C GLY A 66 11.48 6.43 6.91
N ALA A 67 10.29 6.35 6.30
CA ALA A 67 9.30 5.34 6.65
C ALA A 67 9.79 3.95 6.17
N PRO A 68 9.91 2.93 7.05
CA PRO A 68 10.27 1.59 6.63
C PRO A 68 9.15 0.94 5.82
N PRO A 69 9.43 -0.08 4.98
CA PRO A 69 8.39 -0.86 4.33
C PRO A 69 7.44 -1.49 5.36
N HIS A 70 6.14 -1.24 5.22
CA HIS A 70 5.11 -1.69 6.17
C HIS A 70 3.83 -2.13 5.46
N ALA A 71 3.08 -3.01 6.10
CA ALA A 71 1.80 -3.55 5.64
C ALA A 71 0.86 -3.76 6.82
N GLY A 72 -0.43 -3.96 6.56
CA GLY A 72 -1.40 -4.29 7.60
C GLY A 72 -2.81 -4.44 7.03
N GLY A 73 -3.72 -4.95 7.85
CA GLY A 73 -5.15 -5.10 7.57
C GLY A 73 -5.94 -5.14 8.87
N GLY A 74 -7.24 -4.89 8.79
CA GLY A 74 -8.16 -4.94 9.93
C GLY A 74 -9.25 -5.98 9.71
N ILE A 75 -9.71 -6.60 10.79
CA ILE A 75 -10.86 -7.51 10.80
C ILE A 75 -12.01 -6.80 11.51
N GLY A 76 -13.22 -6.90 10.96
CA GLY A 76 -14.44 -6.46 11.64
C GLY A 76 -14.76 -7.39 12.81
N ASN A 77 -14.89 -6.84 14.01
CA ASN A 77 -15.32 -7.56 15.21
C ASN A 77 -16.84 -7.79 15.22
#